data_AF-A0A0K2T467-F1
#
_entry.id   AF-A0A0K2T467-F1
#
_cell.length_a   1.000
_cell.length_b   1.000
_cell.length_c   1.000
_cell.angle_alpha   90.00
_cell.angle_beta   90.00
_cell.angle_gamma   90.00
#
_symmetry.space_group_name_H-M   'P 1'
#
loop_
_entity.id
_entity.type
_entity.pdbx_description
1 polymer ?
#
loop_
_entity_poly.entity_id
_entity_poly.type
_entity_poly.pdbx_seq_one_letter_code
_entity_poly.pdbx_strand_id
1 'polypeptide(L)'
;MGLLTDPSSSNKLIDMLISKYRLLSWVSYLFGFLGLFIMVHPEYSAKTYFSENALLPGLVHGEILAEGEAKRIYNELQEEKNQYSNSVPFPYIEAKFKQAGLEVYRHNFTLHYPLSDKIPSFKGQNIYAILRASRASSTESLVMSVPYRHTYSYDGGTQGSLALLITMASFFRKKNFWAKDIIFLVTENEQLGMQAWLEAYHKTSCGVKGTLDHGELPARAGAIQAAINLEISGEHVTHLNIKTEGLNGQLPNLDLVNLVNRLCLREDVRQMFQGYE
;
A
#
# COMPACT_ATOMS: atom_id res chain seq x y z
N MET A 1 -26.71 33.87 -51.46
CA MET A 1 -26.08 33.01 -50.45
C MET A 1 -27.18 32.11 -49.91
N GLY A 2 -27.41 30.92 -50.50
CA GLY A 2 -26.84 29.63 -50.08
C GLY A 2 -27.63 29.08 -48.89
N LEU A 3 -28.38 27.98 -48.92
CA LEU A 3 -28.52 26.85 -49.84
C LEU A 3 -30.02 26.58 -50.08
N LEU A 4 -30.34 26.13 -51.29
CA LEU A 4 -31.62 25.54 -51.66
C LEU A 4 -31.73 24.14 -51.02
N THR A 5 -32.48 24.01 -49.92
CA THR A 5 -33.00 22.71 -49.48
C THR A 5 -34.31 22.47 -50.20
N ASP A 6 -34.33 21.44 -51.05
CA ASP A 6 -35.46 21.03 -51.86
C ASP A 6 -36.66 20.60 -50.96
N PRO A 7 -37.84 21.24 -51.05
CA PRO A 7 -39.00 20.93 -50.20
C PRO A 7 -39.76 19.67 -50.67
N SER A 8 -39.36 19.08 -51.80
CA SER A 8 -40.06 17.96 -52.44
C SER A 8 -39.53 16.58 -52.04
N SER A 9 -38.40 16.52 -51.33
CA SER A 9 -37.88 15.32 -50.68
C SER A 9 -38.42 15.22 -49.25
N SER A 10 -39.75 15.27 -49.08
CA SER A 10 -40.33 14.88 -47.80
C SER A 10 -40.08 13.38 -47.68
N ASN A 11 -38.99 13.04 -46.98
CA ASN A 11 -38.65 11.67 -46.69
C ASN A 11 -39.86 11.09 -45.98
N LYS A 12 -40.66 10.25 -46.67
CA LYS A 12 -41.88 9.60 -46.13
C LYS A 12 -41.67 8.99 -44.74
N LEU A 13 -40.42 8.61 -44.43
CA LEU A 13 -39.96 8.18 -43.11
C LEU A 13 -40.16 9.23 -42.01
N ILE A 14 -39.83 10.51 -42.27
CA ILE A 14 -39.97 11.62 -41.32
C ILE A 14 -41.45 11.89 -41.04
N ASP A 15 -42.29 11.96 -42.08
CA ASP A 15 -43.74 12.16 -41.91
C ASP A 15 -44.38 10.98 -41.15
N MET A 16 -43.92 9.75 -41.40
CA MET A 16 -44.36 8.56 -40.65
C MET A 16 -43.93 8.60 -39.18
N LEU A 17 -42.70 9.00 -38.88
CA LEU A 17 -42.17 9.18 -37.52
C LEU A 17 -42.97 10.25 -36.75
N ILE A 18 -43.28 11.38 -37.39
CA ILE A 18 -44.09 12.46 -36.81
C ILE A 18 -45.51 11.96 -36.57
N SER A 19 -46.10 11.17 -37.46
CA SER A 19 -47.47 10.64 -37.27
C SER A 19 -47.60 9.70 -36.06
N LYS A 20 -46.53 9.00 -35.69
CA LYS A 20 -46.51 8.00 -34.61
C LYS A 20 -45.68 8.41 -33.38
N TYR A 21 -45.38 9.70 -33.22
CA TYR A 21 -44.47 10.20 -32.18
C TYR A 21 -44.83 9.74 -30.76
N ARG A 22 -46.12 9.69 -30.39
CA ARG A 22 -46.57 9.22 -29.06
C ARG A 22 -46.24 7.74 -28.83
N LEU A 23 -46.53 6.89 -29.81
CA LEU A 23 -46.26 5.45 -29.72
C LEU A 23 -44.74 5.22 -29.63
N LEU A 24 -43.98 5.90 -30.48
CA LEU A 24 -42.52 5.79 -30.51
C LEU A 24 -41.90 6.25 -29.19
N SER A 25 -42.43 7.34 -28.60
CA SER A 25 -41.97 7.85 -27.31
C SER A 25 -42.25 6.85 -26.18
N TRP A 26 -43.45 6.27 -26.11
CA TRP A 26 -43.76 5.21 -25.13
C TRP A 26 -42.89 3.96 -25.30
N VAL A 27 -42.68 3.51 -26.54
CA VAL A 27 -41.79 2.38 -26.83
C VAL A 27 -40.35 2.70 -26.43
N SER A 28 -39.85 3.91 -26.70
CA SER A 28 -38.50 4.31 -26.27
C SER A 28 -38.36 4.39 -24.75
N TYR A 29 -39.40 4.84 -24.04
CA TYR A 29 -39.43 4.86 -22.58
C TYR A 29 -39.42 3.44 -22.01
N LEU A 30 -40.23 2.55 -22.57
CA LEU A 30 -40.26 1.14 -22.18
C LEU A 30 -38.90 0.46 -22.43
N PHE A 31 -38.28 0.74 -23.57
CA PHE A 31 -36.97 0.19 -23.93
C PHE A 31 -35.86 0.73 -23.02
N GLY A 32 -35.88 2.02 -22.69
CA GLY A 32 -34.96 2.62 -21.73
C GLY A 32 -35.13 2.03 -20.33
N PHE A 33 -36.38 1.86 -19.88
CA PHE A 33 -36.70 1.23 -18.60
C PHE A 33 -36.23 -0.23 -18.53
N LEU A 34 -36.50 -1.03 -19.56
CA LEU A 34 -35.98 -2.40 -19.68
C LEU A 34 -34.44 -2.43 -19.74
N GLY A 35 -33.83 -1.45 -20.42
CA GLY A 35 -32.38 -1.29 -20.50
C GLY A 35 -31.72 -1.09 -19.13
N LEU A 36 -32.38 -0.41 -18.19
CA LEU A 36 -31.87 -0.26 -16.82
C LEU A 36 -31.74 -1.62 -16.12
N PHE A 37 -32.68 -2.54 -16.31
CA PHE A 37 -32.57 -3.89 -15.73
C PHE A 37 -31.46 -4.72 -16.38
N ILE A 38 -31.23 -4.54 -17.68
CA ILE A 38 -30.15 -5.21 -18.39
C ILE A 38 -28.78 -4.72 -17.87
N MET A 39 -28.63 -3.41 -17.61
CA MET A 39 -27.39 -2.85 -17.07
C MET A 39 -27.02 -3.36 -15.67
N VAL A 40 -28.01 -3.78 -14.87
CA VAL A 40 -27.77 -4.35 -13.54
C VAL A 40 -27.21 -5.78 -13.63
N HIS A 41 -27.36 -6.46 -14.77
CA HIS A 41 -26.91 -7.84 -14.90
C HIS A 41 -25.39 -7.95 -14.72
N PRO A 42 -24.88 -8.94 -13.94
CA PRO A 42 -23.46 -9.04 -13.58
C PRO A 42 -22.49 -9.12 -14.77
N GLU A 43 -22.95 -9.56 -15.93
CA GLU A 43 -22.15 -9.62 -17.16
C GLU A 43 -21.89 -8.25 -17.79
N TYR A 44 -22.77 -7.28 -17.58
CA TYR A 44 -22.61 -5.91 -18.07
C TYR A 44 -22.05 -4.96 -17.01
N SER A 45 -21.97 -5.42 -15.75
CA SER A 45 -21.29 -4.68 -14.68
C SER A 45 -19.78 -4.84 -14.82
N ALA A 46 -19.05 -3.73 -14.87
CA ALA A 46 -17.60 -3.71 -14.82
C ALA A 46 -17.14 -4.09 -13.40
N LYS A 47 -17.13 -5.40 -13.09
CA LYS A 47 -16.84 -6.01 -11.78
C LYS A 47 -15.89 -5.18 -10.91
N THR A 48 -14.60 -5.18 -11.26
CA THR A 48 -13.58 -4.36 -10.61
C THR A 48 -12.88 -3.54 -11.68
N TYR A 49 -13.20 -2.25 -11.69
CA TYR A 49 -12.56 -1.27 -12.55
C TYR A 49 -11.17 -0.90 -12.00
N PHE A 50 -10.22 -0.67 -12.91
CA PHE A 50 -8.93 -0.07 -12.60
C PHE A 50 -8.93 1.33 -13.19
N SER A 51 -8.78 2.35 -12.35
CA SER A 51 -8.71 3.74 -12.81
C SER A 51 -7.29 4.13 -13.25
N GLU A 52 -6.27 3.54 -12.64
CA GLU A 52 -4.86 3.80 -12.90
C GLU A 52 -4.25 2.71 -13.79
N ASN A 53 -3.90 3.09 -15.02
CA ASN A 53 -3.31 2.16 -15.99
C ASN A 53 -1.95 1.59 -15.54
N ALA A 54 -1.21 2.33 -14.71
CA ALA A 54 0.09 1.87 -14.19
C ALA A 54 -0.05 0.69 -13.21
N LEU A 55 -1.24 0.49 -12.64
CA LEU A 55 -1.54 -0.59 -11.70
C LEU A 55 -2.29 -1.75 -12.36
N LEU A 56 -2.32 -1.82 -13.70
CA LEU A 56 -2.93 -2.96 -14.37
C LEU A 56 -2.05 -4.22 -14.17
N PRO A 57 -2.62 -5.31 -13.60
CA PRO A 57 -1.87 -6.54 -13.42
C PRO A 57 -1.55 -7.17 -14.78
N GLY A 58 -0.34 -7.71 -14.93
CA GLY A 58 0.10 -8.36 -16.17
C GLY A 58 0.89 -7.48 -17.13
N LEU A 59 1.05 -6.19 -16.85
CA LEU A 59 1.94 -5.31 -17.62
C LEU A 59 3.43 -5.58 -17.37
N VAL A 60 3.77 -6.27 -16.29
CA VAL A 60 5.14 -6.57 -15.87
C VAL A 60 5.34 -8.06 -15.61
N HIS A 61 6.56 -8.52 -15.82
CA HIS A 61 7.00 -9.88 -15.50
C HIS A 61 7.66 -9.93 -14.11
N GLY A 62 7.42 -11.00 -13.37
CA GLY A 62 8.11 -11.25 -12.10
C GLY A 62 9.59 -11.55 -12.35
N GLU A 63 10.47 -10.68 -11.86
CA GLU A 63 11.93 -10.85 -11.96
C GLU A 63 12.58 -11.22 -10.61
N ILE A 64 11.81 -11.25 -9.52
CA ILE A 64 12.32 -11.60 -8.20
C ILE A 64 12.53 -13.11 -8.13
N LEU A 65 13.80 -13.51 -8.06
CA LEU A 65 14.24 -14.87 -7.75
C LEU A 65 15.17 -14.81 -6.53
N ALA A 66 14.59 -14.46 -5.38
CA ALA A 66 15.35 -14.16 -4.16
C ALA A 66 14.93 -15.02 -2.96
N GLU A 67 14.26 -16.15 -3.20
CA GLU A 67 13.78 -17.06 -2.15
C GLU A 67 14.92 -17.55 -1.24
N GLY A 68 16.03 -18.01 -1.83
CA GLY A 68 17.19 -18.47 -1.07
C GLY A 68 17.85 -17.38 -0.21
N GLU A 69 17.86 -16.13 -0.71
CA GLU A 69 18.37 -14.98 0.05
C GLU A 69 17.44 -14.62 1.20
N ALA A 70 16.12 -14.58 0.96
CA ALA A 70 15.12 -14.33 1.98
C ALA A 70 15.15 -15.39 3.09
N LYS A 71 15.23 -16.68 2.73
CA LYS A 71 15.34 -17.79 3.68
C LYS A 71 16.61 -17.70 4.52
N ARG A 72 17.74 -17.35 3.92
CA ARG A 72 19.00 -17.15 4.66
C ARG A 72 18.87 -16.01 5.67
N ILE A 73 18.35 -14.85 5.25
CA ILE A 73 18.16 -13.69 6.15
C ILE A 73 17.15 -14.03 7.26
N TYR A 74 16.10 -14.78 6.95
CA TYR A 74 15.14 -15.26 7.94
C TYR A 74 15.82 -16.11 9.02
N ASN A 75 16.66 -17.08 8.62
CA ASN A 75 17.39 -17.92 9.58
C ASN A 75 18.36 -17.09 10.44
N GLU A 76 19.11 -16.18 9.84
CA GLU A 76 20.00 -15.25 10.58
C GLU A 76 19.20 -14.39 11.59
N LEU A 77 18.03 -13.87 11.21
CA LEU A 77 17.16 -13.10 12.11
C LEU A 77 16.60 -13.95 13.26
N GLN A 78 16.32 -15.23 13.00
CA GLN A 78 15.87 -16.16 14.04
C GLN A 78 17.00 -16.45 15.05
N GLU A 79 18.24 -16.58 14.59
CA GLU A 79 19.42 -16.72 15.45
C GLU A 79 19.65 -15.46 16.30
N GLU A 80 19.60 -14.28 15.69
CA GLU A 80 19.69 -12.98 16.39
C GLU A 80 18.58 -12.81 17.44
N LYS A 81 17.34 -13.21 17.11
CA LYS A 81 16.21 -13.19 18.05
C LYS A 81 16.44 -14.12 19.25
N ASN A 82 16.99 -15.30 19.02
CA ASN A 82 17.30 -16.26 20.08
C ASN A 82 18.42 -15.76 20.99
N GLN A 83 19.40 -15.04 20.43
CA GLN A 83 20.51 -14.46 21.18
C GLN A 83 20.11 -13.20 21.96
N TYR A 84 19.26 -12.35 21.38
CA TYR A 84 18.83 -11.06 21.92
C TYR A 84 17.30 -10.95 22.00
N SER A 85 16.68 -11.67 22.93
CA SER A 85 15.22 -11.80 23.03
C SER A 85 14.47 -10.49 23.29
N ASN A 86 15.10 -9.53 23.95
CA ASN A 86 14.47 -8.29 24.43
C ASN A 86 14.87 -7.02 23.65
N SER A 87 15.76 -7.12 22.65
CA SER A 87 16.21 -5.96 21.89
C SER A 87 15.94 -6.15 20.41
N VAL A 88 15.58 -5.08 19.72
CA VAL A 88 15.58 -5.07 18.26
C VAL A 88 17.04 -5.18 17.78
N PRO A 89 17.36 -6.03 16.78
CA PRO A 89 18.71 -6.17 16.25
C PRO A 89 19.04 -5.01 15.29
N PHE A 90 18.96 -3.76 15.78
CA PHE A 90 19.23 -2.57 14.97
C PHE A 90 20.59 -2.59 14.26
N PRO A 91 21.71 -3.02 14.90
CA PRO A 91 23.00 -3.10 14.21
C PRO A 91 22.99 -4.04 13.01
N TYR A 92 22.31 -5.19 13.13
CA TYR A 92 22.18 -6.15 12.04
C TYR A 92 21.35 -5.57 10.89
N ILE A 93 20.18 -5.00 11.18
CA ILE A 93 19.29 -4.40 10.16
C ILE A 93 20.01 -3.25 9.45
N GLU A 94 20.69 -2.40 10.21
CA GLU A 94 21.46 -1.28 9.69
C GLU A 94 22.58 -1.75 8.76
N ALA A 95 23.32 -2.79 9.15
CA ALA A 95 24.38 -3.38 8.34
C ALA A 95 23.84 -3.95 7.04
N LYS A 96 22.70 -4.67 7.06
CA LYS A 96 22.08 -5.23 5.86
C LYS A 96 21.60 -4.15 4.89
N PHE A 97 20.93 -3.10 5.36
CA PHE A 97 20.52 -1.99 4.49
C PHE A 97 21.71 -1.20 3.93
N LYS A 98 22.77 -0.99 4.72
CA LYS A 98 24.01 -0.37 4.23
C LYS A 98 24.72 -1.24 3.19
N GLN A 99 24.78 -2.56 3.41
CA GLN A 99 25.32 -3.51 2.44
C GLN A 99 24.50 -3.52 1.14
N ALA A 100 23.18 -3.34 1.24
CA ALA A 100 22.30 -3.12 0.10
C ALA A 100 22.53 -1.77 -0.61
N GLY A 101 23.37 -0.88 -0.08
CA GLY A 101 23.72 0.40 -0.71
C GLY A 101 22.66 1.49 -0.53
N LEU A 102 21.93 1.47 0.59
CA LEU A 102 20.87 2.42 0.92
C LEU A 102 21.32 3.47 1.96
N GLU A 103 20.63 4.61 1.97
CA GLU A 103 20.78 5.62 3.02
C GLU A 103 20.02 5.15 4.27
N VAL A 104 20.71 4.87 5.37
CA VAL A 104 20.11 4.30 6.58
C VAL A 104 20.18 5.27 7.75
N TYR A 105 19.07 5.41 8.46
CA TYR A 105 18.91 6.36 9.55
C TYR A 105 18.22 5.72 10.75
N ARG A 106 18.66 6.12 11.94
CA ARG A 106 17.98 5.81 13.19
C ARG A 106 17.15 7.00 13.62
N HIS A 107 16.01 6.72 14.24
CA HIS A 107 15.06 7.71 14.71
C HIS A 107 14.73 7.41 16.16
N ASN A 108 15.04 8.32 17.07
CA ASN A 108 14.77 8.15 18.49
C ASN A 108 13.52 8.94 18.87
N PHE A 109 12.68 8.36 19.71
CA PHE A 109 11.50 9.02 20.24
C PHE A 109 11.35 8.73 21.74
N THR A 110 10.65 9.62 22.44
CA THR A 110 10.40 9.49 23.88
C THR A 110 8.92 9.67 24.15
N LEU A 111 8.32 8.72 24.87
CA LEU A 111 6.95 8.78 25.36
C LEU A 111 6.98 9.22 26.83
N HIS A 112 6.34 10.34 27.11
CA HIS A 112 6.05 10.86 28.45
C HIS A 112 4.64 10.44 28.86
N TYR A 113 4.52 9.70 29.95
CA TYR A 113 3.22 9.25 30.43
C TYR A 113 2.40 10.44 30.97
N PRO A 114 1.20 10.72 30.42
CA PRO A 114 0.46 11.95 30.71
C PRO A 114 -0.12 12.01 32.14
N LEU A 115 -0.18 10.87 32.84
CA LEU A 115 -0.87 10.73 34.12
C LEU A 115 0.07 10.68 35.34
N SER A 116 1.40 10.63 35.14
CA SER A 116 2.34 10.57 36.27
C SER A 116 3.77 10.93 35.86
N ASP A 117 4.26 12.08 36.35
CA ASP A 117 5.66 12.51 36.21
C ASP A 117 6.67 11.61 36.95
N LYS A 118 6.17 10.70 37.80
CA LYS A 118 6.99 9.74 38.55
C LYS A 118 7.34 8.50 37.73
N ILE A 119 6.62 8.24 36.63
CA ILE A 119 6.91 7.09 35.77
C ILE A 119 8.03 7.51 34.80
N PRO A 120 9.13 6.74 34.70
CA PRO A 120 10.20 7.06 33.77
C PRO A 120 9.65 7.10 32.34
N SER A 121 10.07 8.12 31.58
CA SER A 121 9.73 8.24 30.17
C SER A 121 10.22 7.02 29.39
N PHE A 122 9.37 6.44 28.55
CA PHE A 122 9.74 5.34 27.68
C PHE A 122 10.53 5.88 26.48
N LYS A 123 11.68 5.28 26.18
CA LYS A 123 12.50 5.64 25.02
C LYS A 123 12.45 4.51 24.01
N GLY A 124 12.11 4.83 22.77
CA GLY A 124 12.13 3.89 21.66
C GLY A 124 12.99 4.39 20.50
N GLN A 125 13.31 3.48 19.61
CA GLN A 125 14.09 3.73 18.41
C GLN A 125 13.43 3.06 17.21
N ASN A 126 13.35 3.75 16.09
CA ASN A 126 13.01 3.18 14.79
C ASN A 126 14.25 3.18 13.90
N ILE A 127 14.26 2.31 12.89
CA ILE A 127 15.25 2.34 11.82
C ILE A 127 14.55 2.42 10.49
N TYR A 128 15.03 3.29 9.61
CA TYR A 128 14.52 3.37 8.25
C TYR A 128 15.65 3.55 7.25
N ALA A 129 15.44 3.03 6.05
CA ALA A 129 16.33 3.19 4.92
C ALA A 129 15.59 3.85 3.76
N ILE A 130 16.25 4.75 3.04
CA ILE A 130 15.70 5.44 1.88
C ILE A 130 16.43 4.96 0.63
N LEU A 131 15.66 4.47 -0.34
CA LEU A 131 16.08 4.31 -1.72
C LEU A 131 15.61 5.52 -2.53
N ARG A 132 16.54 6.35 -2.98
CA ARG A 132 16.24 7.49 -3.86
C ARG A 132 15.94 7.03 -5.27
N ALA A 133 14.86 7.56 -5.86
CA ALA A 133 14.52 7.31 -7.25
C ALA A 133 15.59 7.88 -8.19
N SER A 134 16.14 7.05 -9.08
CA SER A 134 17.19 7.49 -10.01
C SER A 134 16.68 8.41 -11.13
N ARG A 135 15.37 8.46 -11.39
CA ARG A 135 14.77 9.19 -12.52
C ARG A 135 13.77 10.26 -12.11
N ALA A 136 13.66 10.60 -10.84
CA ALA A 136 12.67 11.54 -10.33
C ALA A 136 13.27 12.53 -9.32
N SER A 137 12.56 13.61 -9.06
CA SER A 137 12.98 14.70 -8.17
C SER A 137 12.77 14.41 -6.68
N SER A 138 12.60 13.14 -6.29
CA SER A 138 12.36 12.72 -4.89
C SER A 138 11.20 13.46 -4.19
N THR A 139 10.19 13.91 -4.95
CA THR A 139 9.03 14.67 -4.46
C THR A 139 7.91 13.80 -3.93
N GLU A 140 7.90 12.52 -4.30
CA GLU A 140 6.93 11.52 -3.88
C GLU A 140 7.66 10.29 -3.32
N SER A 141 7.01 9.61 -2.37
CA SER A 141 7.55 8.40 -1.76
C SER A 141 6.50 7.31 -1.54
N LEU A 142 6.97 6.07 -1.47
CA LEU A 142 6.25 4.88 -1.03
C LEU A 142 6.88 4.37 0.26
N VAL A 143 6.05 3.93 1.20
CA VAL A 143 6.53 3.35 2.46
C VAL A 143 6.27 1.85 2.47
N MET A 144 7.30 1.06 2.75
CA MET A 144 7.15 -0.35 3.12
C MET A 144 7.58 -0.49 4.57
N SER A 145 6.66 -0.87 5.44
CA SER A 145 6.91 -0.93 6.87
C SER A 145 6.72 -2.31 7.47
N VAL A 146 7.59 -2.62 8.44
CA VAL A 146 7.52 -3.85 9.22
C VAL A 146 7.60 -3.49 10.71
N PRO A 147 6.58 -3.83 11.52
CA PRO A 147 6.73 -3.76 12.97
C PRO A 147 7.68 -4.86 13.44
N TYR A 148 8.68 -4.53 14.26
CA TYR A 148 9.50 -5.55 14.90
C TYR A 148 8.82 -6.08 16.17
N ARG A 149 8.47 -7.37 16.17
CA ARG A 149 7.84 -8.05 17.31
C ARG A 149 8.86 -8.88 18.10
N HIS A 150 8.92 -8.64 19.41
CA HIS A 150 9.73 -9.41 20.35
C HIS A 150 9.18 -10.84 20.54
N THR A 151 9.96 -11.71 21.18
CA THR A 151 9.57 -13.13 21.37
C THR A 151 8.27 -13.32 22.16
N TYR A 152 7.91 -12.35 23.01
CA TYR A 152 6.73 -12.43 23.89
C TYR A 152 5.49 -11.72 23.35
N SER A 153 5.49 -11.26 22.08
CA SER A 153 4.32 -10.63 21.49
C SER A 153 3.19 -11.64 21.27
N TYR A 154 1.96 -11.22 21.57
CA TYR A 154 0.76 -12.04 21.35
C TYR A 154 0.50 -12.31 19.86
N ASP A 155 0.75 -11.32 19.00
CA ASP A 155 0.44 -11.35 17.56
C ASP A 155 1.50 -12.05 16.70
N GLY A 156 2.21 -13.03 17.26
CA GLY A 156 3.22 -13.82 16.56
C GLY A 156 4.49 -13.05 16.20
N GLY A 157 5.41 -13.69 15.48
CA GLY A 157 6.65 -13.05 15.01
C GLY A 157 6.44 -12.23 13.73
N THR A 158 7.38 -11.35 13.39
CA THR A 158 7.42 -10.59 12.11
C THR A 158 8.75 -10.76 11.38
N GLN A 159 9.50 -11.81 11.72
CA GLN A 159 10.83 -12.06 11.17
C GLN A 159 10.77 -12.40 9.67
N GLY A 160 9.69 -13.07 9.21
CA GLY A 160 9.42 -13.29 7.79
C GLY A 160 9.27 -11.99 7.02
N SER A 161 8.48 -11.04 7.55
CA SER A 161 8.35 -9.69 6.97
C SER A 161 9.68 -8.95 6.89
N LEU A 162 10.47 -9.00 7.96
CA LEU A 162 11.74 -8.27 8.01
C LEU A 162 12.75 -8.86 7.01
N ALA A 163 12.80 -10.19 6.91
CA ALA A 163 13.62 -10.87 5.90
C ALA A 163 13.20 -10.46 4.49
N LEU A 164 11.89 -10.50 4.20
CA LEU A 164 11.34 -10.07 2.91
C LEU A 164 11.66 -8.60 2.62
N LEU A 165 11.50 -7.72 3.60
CA LEU A 165 11.78 -6.28 3.46
C LEU A 165 13.24 -6.03 3.08
N ILE A 166 14.19 -6.68 3.77
CA ILE A 166 15.63 -6.56 3.49
C ILE A 166 15.96 -7.11 2.10
N THR A 167 15.42 -8.28 1.74
CA THR A 167 15.63 -8.88 0.42
C THR A 167 15.06 -8.01 -0.69
N MET A 168 13.85 -7.46 -0.52
CA MET A 168 13.24 -6.52 -1.46
C MET A 168 14.08 -5.25 -1.59
N ALA A 169 14.64 -4.73 -0.49
CA ALA A 169 15.50 -3.56 -0.50
C ALA A 169 16.76 -3.78 -1.35
N SER A 170 17.44 -4.91 -1.15
CA SER A 170 18.57 -5.35 -1.98
C SER A 170 18.20 -5.54 -3.45
N PHE A 171 17.02 -6.09 -3.75
CA PHE A 171 16.55 -6.25 -5.11
C PHE A 171 16.22 -4.90 -5.77
N PHE A 172 15.52 -4.01 -5.06
CA PHE A 172 15.10 -2.70 -5.57
C PHE A 172 16.29 -1.82 -5.87
N ARG A 173 17.36 -1.87 -5.08
CA ARG A 173 18.58 -1.11 -5.37
C ARG A 173 19.19 -1.46 -6.73
N LYS A 174 19.07 -2.71 -7.18
CA LYS A 174 19.61 -3.18 -8.48
C LYS A 174 18.82 -2.65 -9.67
N LYS A 175 17.64 -2.05 -9.46
CA LYS A 175 16.75 -1.54 -10.50
C LYS A 175 16.84 -0.01 -10.60
N ASN A 176 16.78 0.53 -11.82
CA ASN A 176 16.97 1.95 -12.12
C ASN A 176 15.72 2.64 -12.71
N PHE A 177 14.56 1.98 -12.62
CA PHE A 177 13.30 2.45 -13.19
C PHE A 177 12.35 3.08 -12.15
N TRP A 178 12.80 3.23 -10.90
CA TRP A 178 11.96 3.80 -9.85
C TRP A 178 11.65 5.28 -10.12
N ALA A 179 10.35 5.60 -10.07
CA ALA A 179 9.82 6.95 -10.25
C ALA A 179 9.51 7.67 -8.93
N LYS A 180 9.51 6.95 -7.81
CA LYS A 180 9.25 7.48 -6.46
C LYS A 180 10.32 6.97 -5.51
N ASP A 181 10.65 7.77 -4.50
CA ASP A 181 11.52 7.29 -3.42
C ASP A 181 10.83 6.16 -2.67
N ILE A 182 11.60 5.21 -2.16
CA ILE A 182 11.05 4.07 -1.40
C ILE A 182 11.68 4.09 -0.01
N ILE A 183 10.83 4.16 1.01
CA ILE A 183 11.23 4.13 2.42
C ILE A 183 10.97 2.72 2.95
N PHE A 184 12.01 2.07 3.44
CA PHE A 184 11.93 0.81 4.18
C PHE A 184 11.97 1.14 5.67
N LEU A 185 10.85 0.98 6.37
CA LEU A 185 10.71 1.37 7.78
C LEU A 185 10.58 0.13 8.66
N VAL A 186 11.38 0.05 9.70
CA VAL A 186 11.22 -0.94 10.77
C VAL A 186 10.94 -0.21 12.07
N THR A 187 9.76 -0.45 12.64
CA THR A 187 9.32 0.24 13.86
C THR A 187 9.48 -0.63 15.09
N GLU A 188 9.88 0.00 16.19
CA GLU A 188 9.84 -0.60 17.52
C GLU A 188 8.48 -0.29 18.17
N ASN A 189 7.90 -1.26 18.87
CA ASN A 189 6.58 -1.13 19.51
C ASN A 189 5.45 -0.72 18.55
N GLU A 190 5.47 -1.28 17.34
CA GLU A 190 4.39 -1.25 16.35
C GLU A 190 3.78 0.14 16.11
N GLN A 191 2.60 0.40 16.69
CA GLN A 191 1.83 1.62 16.55
C GLN A 191 2.54 2.82 17.18
N LEU A 192 3.19 2.66 18.33
CA LEU A 192 3.87 3.76 19.01
C LEU A 192 5.06 4.26 18.18
N GLY A 193 5.90 3.34 17.72
CA GLY A 193 7.03 3.67 16.84
C GLY A 193 6.56 4.27 15.51
N MET A 194 5.49 3.72 14.92
CA MET A 194 4.90 4.25 13.69
C MET A 194 4.36 5.67 13.87
N GLN A 195 3.60 5.93 14.94
CA GLN A 195 3.07 7.25 15.24
C GLN A 195 4.20 8.26 15.43
N ALA A 196 5.21 7.92 16.24
CA ALA A 196 6.36 8.80 16.45
C ALA A 196 7.08 9.12 15.13
N TRP A 197 7.26 8.12 14.26
CA TRP A 197 7.89 8.33 12.97
C TRP A 197 7.07 9.23 12.05
N LEU A 198 5.75 9.02 11.98
CA LEU A 198 4.83 9.85 11.16
C LEU A 198 4.76 11.29 11.67
N GLU A 199 4.68 11.49 12.98
CA GLU A 199 4.70 12.82 13.62
C GLU A 199 5.99 13.57 13.27
N ALA A 200 7.14 12.90 13.38
CA ALA A 200 8.43 13.47 13.00
C ALA A 200 8.53 13.73 11.48
N TYR A 201 7.94 12.86 10.65
CA TYR A 201 7.93 12.99 9.18
C TYR A 201 7.17 14.24 8.73
N HIS A 202 5.94 14.40 9.24
CA HIS A 202 5.03 15.49 8.90
C HIS A 202 5.28 16.77 9.72
N LYS A 203 6.12 16.71 10.76
CA LYS A 203 6.35 17.79 11.73
C LYS A 203 5.06 18.22 12.41
N THR A 204 4.27 17.25 12.83
CA THR A 204 2.99 17.43 13.51
C THR A 204 2.97 16.63 14.80
N SER A 205 2.10 16.99 15.75
CA SER A 205 1.87 16.22 16.97
C SER A 205 0.38 15.88 17.09
N CYS A 206 0.09 14.62 17.40
CA CYS A 206 -1.28 14.12 17.54
C CYS A 206 -1.61 13.89 19.02
N GLY A 207 -2.85 14.21 19.41
CA GLY A 207 -3.33 13.97 20.77
C GLY A 207 -2.90 15.03 21.79
N VAL A 208 -2.49 14.58 22.98
CA VAL A 208 -2.13 15.47 24.10
C VAL A 208 -0.70 16.00 23.89
N LYS A 209 -0.57 17.33 23.84
CA LYS A 209 0.73 17.99 23.67
C LYS A 209 1.71 17.57 24.76
N GLY A 210 2.92 17.18 24.35
CA GLY A 210 3.99 16.79 25.26
C GLY A 210 3.94 15.32 25.71
N THR A 211 2.96 14.53 25.28
CA THR A 211 2.93 13.08 25.55
C THR A 211 3.95 12.32 24.72
N LEU A 212 4.03 12.58 23.42
CA LEU A 212 5.00 11.95 22.53
C LEU A 212 5.99 13.00 22.03
N ASP A 213 7.24 12.90 22.48
CA ASP A 213 8.36 13.56 21.82
C ASP A 213 8.79 12.69 20.64
N HIS A 214 8.32 13.09 19.46
CA HIS A 214 8.59 12.38 18.23
C HIS A 214 10.05 12.54 17.78
N GLY A 215 10.87 13.41 18.37
CA GLY A 215 12.26 13.64 17.95
C GLY A 215 12.40 14.16 16.51
N GLU A 216 13.63 14.15 15.98
CA GLU A 216 13.91 14.63 14.62
C GLU A 216 14.33 13.49 13.67
N LEU A 217 13.96 13.61 12.40
CA LEU A 217 14.43 12.71 11.35
C LEU A 217 15.66 13.31 10.66
N PRO A 218 16.81 12.59 10.66
CA PRO A 218 18.01 13.05 9.97
C PRO A 218 17.82 13.27 8.46
N ALA A 219 16.93 12.51 7.83
CA ALA A 219 16.58 12.65 6.42
C ALA A 219 15.10 12.37 6.19
N ARG A 220 14.56 12.89 5.08
CA ARG A 220 13.19 12.62 4.63
C ARG A 220 13.15 12.36 3.14
N ALA A 221 12.07 11.74 2.69
CA ALA A 221 11.74 11.60 1.28
C ALA A 221 10.58 12.54 0.91
N GLY A 222 10.07 12.38 -0.31
CA GLY A 222 8.92 13.11 -0.80
C GLY A 222 7.60 12.80 -0.08
N ALA A 223 6.51 13.43 -0.50
CA ALA A 223 5.18 13.16 0.05
C ALA A 223 4.81 11.67 -0.07
N ILE A 224 4.35 11.08 1.04
CA ILE A 224 3.96 9.66 1.09
C ILE A 224 2.67 9.48 0.29
N GLN A 225 2.72 8.68 -0.77
CA GLN A 225 1.59 8.41 -1.66
C GLN A 225 0.84 7.14 -1.28
N ALA A 226 1.57 6.12 -0.84
CA ALA A 226 1.00 4.86 -0.35
C ALA A 226 1.96 4.20 0.64
N ALA A 227 1.40 3.38 1.52
CA ALA A 227 2.13 2.56 2.47
C ALA A 227 1.68 1.10 2.37
N ILE A 228 2.64 0.18 2.48
CA ILE A 228 2.41 -1.26 2.55
C ILE A 228 3.01 -1.75 3.86
N ASN A 229 2.16 -2.32 4.72
CA ASN A 229 2.56 -2.89 5.98
C ASN A 229 2.66 -4.41 5.83
N LEU A 230 3.85 -4.97 6.09
CA LEU A 230 4.07 -6.41 5.95
C LEU A 230 4.06 -7.06 7.33
N GLU A 231 3.12 -8.00 7.54
CA GLU A 231 3.00 -8.81 8.75
C GLU A 231 2.95 -10.31 8.41
N ILE A 232 4.13 -10.91 8.30
CA ILE A 232 4.39 -12.28 7.91
C ILE A 232 5.31 -12.89 8.97
N SER A 233 4.81 -13.92 9.64
CA SER A 233 5.51 -14.53 10.77
C SER A 233 6.51 -15.61 10.38
N GLY A 234 6.15 -16.47 9.41
CA GLY A 234 6.92 -17.67 9.10
C GLY A 234 7.62 -17.63 7.74
N GLU A 235 8.48 -18.62 7.53
CA GLU A 235 9.13 -18.89 6.23
C GLU A 235 8.12 -19.30 5.15
N HIS A 236 7.11 -20.09 5.54
CA HIS A 236 6.08 -20.60 4.63
C HIS A 236 4.77 -19.85 4.82
N VAL A 237 4.30 -19.25 3.72
CA VAL A 237 3.02 -18.54 3.67
C VAL A 237 2.00 -19.45 2.99
N THR A 238 0.91 -19.75 3.70
CA THR A 238 -0.17 -20.58 3.16
C THR A 238 -1.27 -19.75 2.51
N HIS A 239 -1.58 -18.60 3.11
CA HIS A 239 -2.62 -17.68 2.68
C HIS A 239 -2.17 -16.24 2.98
N LEU A 240 -2.61 -15.28 2.17
CA LEU A 240 -2.40 -13.84 2.39
C LEU A 240 -3.69 -13.19 2.85
N ASN A 241 -3.68 -12.56 4.04
CA ASN A 241 -4.80 -11.75 4.50
C ASN A 241 -4.56 -10.28 4.15
N ILE A 242 -5.36 -9.76 3.22
CA ILE A 242 -5.29 -8.38 2.75
C ILE A 242 -6.22 -7.55 3.62
N LYS A 243 -5.62 -6.70 4.44
CA LYS A 243 -6.33 -5.73 5.28
C LYS A 243 -6.20 -4.35 4.69
N THR A 244 -7.31 -3.61 4.74
CA THR A 244 -7.38 -2.22 4.29
C THR A 244 -7.77 -1.37 5.47
N GLU A 245 -6.93 -0.39 5.80
CA GLU A 245 -7.19 0.55 6.87
C GLU A 245 -7.32 1.95 6.27
N GLY A 246 -8.20 2.75 6.84
CA GLY A 246 -8.36 4.12 6.41
C GLY A 246 -9.09 4.98 7.43
N LEU A 247 -8.82 6.27 7.39
CA LEU A 247 -9.20 7.20 8.43
C LEU A 247 -10.65 7.67 8.22
N ASN A 248 -11.48 7.59 9.27
CA ASN A 248 -12.89 8.05 9.25
C ASN A 248 -13.74 7.45 8.10
N GLY A 249 -13.51 6.19 7.75
CA GLY A 249 -14.23 5.52 6.66
C GLY A 249 -13.75 5.92 5.25
N GLN A 250 -12.65 6.66 5.12
CA GLN A 250 -11.92 6.74 3.86
C GLN A 250 -11.36 5.36 3.55
N LEU A 251 -11.53 4.90 2.32
CA LEU A 251 -10.93 3.66 1.84
C LEU A 251 -9.58 3.97 1.18
N PRO A 252 -8.59 3.06 1.27
CA PRO A 252 -7.37 3.20 0.50
C PRO A 252 -7.66 3.14 -1.00
N ASN A 253 -6.66 3.46 -1.82
CA ASN A 253 -6.78 3.37 -3.28
C ASN A 253 -7.24 1.96 -3.69
N LEU A 254 -8.46 1.87 -4.25
CA LEU A 254 -9.09 0.63 -4.66
C LEU A 254 -8.25 -0.12 -5.72
N ASP A 255 -7.55 0.60 -6.60
CA ASP A 255 -6.72 0.00 -7.63
C ASP A 255 -5.53 -0.76 -7.04
N LEU A 256 -4.95 -0.25 -5.94
CA LEU A 256 -3.86 -0.92 -5.24
C LEU A 256 -4.35 -2.24 -4.61
N VAL A 257 -5.53 -2.21 -3.98
CA VAL A 257 -6.15 -3.40 -3.38
C VAL A 257 -6.50 -4.43 -4.45
N ASN A 258 -7.10 -3.97 -5.55
CA ASN A 258 -7.46 -4.82 -6.68
C ASN A 258 -6.21 -5.43 -7.34
N LEU A 259 -5.11 -4.67 -7.45
CA LEU A 259 -3.85 -5.17 -7.98
C LEU A 259 -3.36 -6.36 -7.15
N VAL A 260 -3.29 -6.20 -5.83
CA VAL A 260 -2.80 -7.27 -4.93
C VAL A 260 -3.69 -8.51 -5.06
N ASN A 261 -5.01 -8.35 -5.04
CA ASN A 261 -5.95 -9.45 -5.22
C ASN A 261 -5.75 -10.18 -6.56
N ARG A 262 -5.57 -9.44 -7.66
CA ARG A 262 -5.36 -10.04 -8.99
C ARG A 262 -4.00 -10.72 -9.11
N LEU A 263 -2.96 -10.20 -8.45
CA LEU A 263 -1.65 -10.83 -8.41
C LEU A 263 -1.68 -12.14 -7.61
N CYS A 264 -2.35 -12.18 -6.46
CA CYS A 264 -2.49 -13.41 -5.67
C CYS A 264 -3.23 -14.49 -6.47
N LEU A 265 -4.33 -14.15 -7.14
CA LEU A 265 -5.04 -15.07 -8.03
C LEU A 265 -4.19 -15.58 -9.20
N ARG A 266 -3.31 -14.74 -9.75
CA ARG A 266 -2.43 -15.12 -10.85
C ARG A 266 -1.33 -16.09 -10.40
N GLU A 267 -0.78 -15.86 -9.22
CA GLU A 267 0.29 -16.68 -8.63
C GLU A 267 -0.24 -17.88 -7.83
N ASP A 268 -1.55 -18.17 -7.90
CA ASP A 268 -2.23 -19.25 -7.18
C ASP A 268 -2.03 -19.21 -5.65
N VAL A 269 -1.91 -18.00 -5.09
CA VAL A 269 -1.81 -17.77 -3.65
C VAL A 269 -3.21 -17.55 -3.09
N ARG A 270 -3.59 -18.37 -2.11
CA ARG A 270 -4.88 -18.21 -1.44
C ARG A 270 -4.93 -16.88 -0.68
N GLN A 271 -6.02 -16.15 -0.83
CA GLN A 271 -6.18 -14.82 -0.25
C GLN A 271 -7.43 -14.77 0.63
N MET A 272 -7.36 -13.96 1.68
CA MET A 272 -8.48 -13.56 2.53
C MET A 272 -8.57 -12.04 2.50
N PHE A 273 -9.78 -11.49 2.59
CA PHE A 273 -10.01 -10.05 2.71
C PHE A 273 -10.62 -9.73 4.06
N GLN A 274 -9.95 -8.87 4.84
CA GLN A 274 -10.40 -8.50 6.19
C GLN A 274 -10.65 -9.72 7.12
N GLY A 275 -9.89 -10.80 6.93
CA GLY A 275 -10.04 -12.04 7.71
C GLY A 275 -11.19 -12.97 7.27
N TYR A 276 -11.88 -12.65 6.19
CA TYR A 276 -12.87 -13.51 5.55
C TYR A 276 -12.29 -14.12 4.27
N GLU A 277 -12.54 -15.41 4.03
CA GLU A 277 -12.21 -16.09 2.76
C GLU A 277 -13.10 -15.61 1.61
#